data_AF-A0A922Z2S6-F1
#
_entry.id   AF-A0A922Z2S6-F1
#
_cell.length_a   1.000
_cell.length_b   1.000
_cell.length_c   1.000
_cell.angle_alpha   90.00
_cell.angle_beta   90.00
_cell.angle_gamma   90.00
#
_symmetry.space_group_name_H-M   'P 1'
#
loop_
_entity.id
_entity.type
_entity.pdbx_description
1 polymer ?
#
loop_
_entity_poly.entity_id
_entity_poly.type
_entity_poly.pdbx_seq_one_letter_code
_entity_poly.pdbx_strand_id
1 'polypeptide(L)'
;MVVIIAKSAPSFDRSHPDYATFAAVFDQADRAFNAGQSYVIIDLAPLNRGAWKTACLFAGYTHPIEEMERLGARADQADRDRLGKARGFRAAPVEETELVIAFTNEAGRAHFLHFQSGMGQQTQHYLECVTKPETRLAVSEKSVLGRRTPIPQ
;
A
#
# COMPACT_ATOMS: atom_id res chain seq x y z
N MET A 1 -23.77 31.56 -9.05
CA MET A 1 -23.16 31.04 -7.80
C MET A 1 -22.28 29.86 -8.18
N VAL A 2 -20.98 30.09 -8.31
CA VAL A 2 -20.01 29.01 -8.58
C VAL A 2 -19.76 28.32 -7.25
N VAL A 3 -20.21 27.08 -7.10
CA VAL A 3 -19.85 26.25 -5.95
C VAL A 3 -18.42 25.80 -6.17
N ILE A 4 -17.46 26.45 -5.50
CA ILE A 4 -16.10 25.93 -5.39
C ILE A 4 -16.18 24.78 -4.38
N ILE A 5 -16.33 23.55 -4.88
CA ILE A 5 -16.12 22.36 -4.06
C ILE A 5 -14.60 22.25 -3.88
N ALA A 6 -14.10 22.62 -2.70
CA ALA A 6 -12.73 22.33 -2.34
C ALA A 6 -12.55 20.81 -2.35
N LYS A 7 -11.97 20.28 -3.44
CA LYS A 7 -11.47 18.90 -3.51
C LYS A 7 -10.44 18.78 -2.38
N SER A 8 -10.81 18.11 -1.29
CA SER A 8 -9.82 17.68 -0.30
C SER A 8 -8.98 16.63 -1.04
N ALA A 9 -7.80 17.03 -1.51
CA ALA A 9 -6.87 16.07 -2.09
C ALA A 9 -6.56 14.98 -1.04
N PRO A 10 -6.30 13.73 -1.44
CA PRO A 10 -5.90 12.69 -0.51
C PRO A 10 -4.69 13.16 0.30
N SER A 11 -4.70 12.91 1.61
CA SER A 11 -3.55 13.22 2.46
C SER A 11 -2.53 12.09 2.37
N PHE A 12 -1.49 12.30 1.56
CA PHE A 12 -0.35 11.39 1.45
C PHE A 12 0.65 11.60 2.58
N ASP A 13 1.29 10.53 3.04
CA ASP A 13 2.17 10.53 4.22
C ASP A 13 3.60 11.02 3.91
N ARG A 14 3.74 12.08 3.12
CA ARG A 14 5.03 12.61 2.62
C ARG A 14 6.03 12.98 3.72
N SER A 15 5.54 13.27 4.92
CA SER A 15 6.35 13.58 6.10
C SER A 15 6.85 12.34 6.86
N HIS A 16 6.34 11.14 6.54
CA HIS A 16 6.77 9.91 7.16
C HIS A 16 8.23 9.58 6.74
N PRO A 17 9.11 9.17 7.67
CA PRO A 17 10.53 8.92 7.37
C PRO A 17 10.77 7.92 6.25
N ASP A 18 9.92 6.91 6.13
CA ASP A 18 10.04 5.86 5.11
C ASP A 18 9.41 6.23 3.76
N TYR A 19 8.66 7.33 3.67
CA TYR A 19 7.88 7.67 2.47
C TYR A 19 8.77 7.81 1.25
N ALA A 20 9.83 8.63 1.35
CA ALA A 20 10.71 8.90 0.21
C ALA A 20 11.41 7.63 -0.29
N THR A 21 11.83 6.76 0.64
CA THR A 21 12.49 5.49 0.32
C THR A 21 11.56 4.56 -0.45
N PHE A 22 10.35 4.32 0.04
CA PHE A 22 9.42 3.40 -0.64
C PHE A 22 8.81 4.00 -1.91
N ALA A 23 8.61 5.32 -1.97
CA ALA A 23 8.21 5.97 -3.21
C ALA A 23 9.23 5.71 -4.34
N ALA A 24 10.53 5.83 -4.05
CA ALA A 24 11.57 5.51 -5.01
C ALA A 24 11.59 4.02 -5.44
N VAL A 25 11.28 3.11 -4.51
CA VAL A 25 11.12 1.68 -4.81
C VAL A 25 9.95 1.44 -5.76
N PHE A 26 8.80 2.07 -5.52
CA PHE A 26 7.63 1.93 -6.40
C PHE A 26 7.86 2.54 -7.78
N ASP A 27 8.53 3.69 -7.86
CA ASP A 27 8.93 4.30 -9.13
C ASP A 27 9.88 3.39 -9.93
N GLN A 28 10.78 2.67 -9.23
CA GLN A 28 11.67 1.70 -9.87
C GLN A 28 10.89 0.46 -10.35
N ALA A 29 9.95 -0.02 -9.55
CA ALA A 29 9.07 -1.13 -9.92
C ALA A 29 8.23 -0.81 -11.15
N ASP A 30 7.61 0.38 -11.20
CA ASP A 30 6.84 0.86 -12.37
C ASP A 30 7.72 0.88 -13.64
N ARG A 31 8.94 1.42 -13.54
CA ARG A 31 9.90 1.39 -14.66
C ARG A 31 10.25 -0.04 -15.10
N ALA A 32 10.38 -0.97 -14.16
CA ALA A 32 10.68 -2.37 -14.46
C ALA A 32 9.52 -3.06 -15.20
N PHE A 33 8.27 -2.84 -14.75
CA PHE A 33 7.08 -3.32 -15.45
C PHE A 33 6.97 -2.72 -16.86
N ASN A 34 7.20 -1.41 -16.99
CA ASN A 34 7.22 -0.74 -18.30
C ASN A 34 8.35 -1.22 -19.22
N ALA A 35 9.41 -1.82 -18.68
CA ALA A 35 10.48 -2.48 -19.42
C ALA A 35 10.18 -3.97 -19.74
N GLY A 36 9.02 -4.49 -19.35
CA GLY A 36 8.57 -5.85 -19.65
C GLY A 36 8.97 -6.90 -18.61
N GLN A 37 9.37 -6.50 -17.39
CA GLN A 37 9.56 -7.47 -16.31
C GLN A 37 8.20 -8.01 -15.84
N SER A 38 8.09 -9.33 -15.68
CA SER A 38 6.85 -9.98 -15.25
C SER A 38 6.60 -9.92 -13.75
N TYR A 39 7.64 -9.66 -12.95
CA TYR A 39 7.56 -9.45 -11.51
C TYR A 39 8.72 -8.59 -11.01
N VAL A 40 8.51 -7.98 -9.84
CA VAL A 40 9.53 -7.27 -9.06
C VAL A 40 9.50 -7.72 -7.60
N ILE A 41 10.62 -7.59 -6.91
CA ILE A 41 10.70 -7.88 -5.48
C ILE A 41 10.72 -6.58 -4.70
N ILE A 42 9.83 -6.48 -3.72
CA ILE A 42 9.80 -5.36 -2.77
C ILE A 42 10.20 -5.88 -1.41
N ASP A 43 11.28 -5.33 -0.87
CA ASP A 43 11.77 -5.68 0.47
C ASP A 43 11.25 -4.68 1.50
N LEU A 44 10.42 -5.15 2.42
CA LEU A 44 9.86 -4.38 3.53
C LEU A 44 10.73 -4.46 4.79
N ALA A 45 11.89 -5.13 4.77
CA ALA A 45 12.81 -5.17 5.89
C ALA A 45 13.13 -3.79 6.51
N PRO A 46 13.40 -2.72 5.74
CA PRO A 46 13.74 -1.42 6.33
C PRO A 46 12.52 -0.66 6.88
N LEU A 47 11.29 -1.07 6.56
CA LEU A 47 10.07 -0.40 6.99
C LEU A 47 10.06 -0.19 8.50
N ASN A 48 9.73 1.01 8.96
CA ASN A 48 9.72 1.40 10.37
C ASN A 48 11.01 1.01 11.11
N ARG A 49 12.18 1.13 10.47
CA ARG A 49 13.49 0.69 11.00
C ARG A 49 13.52 -0.80 11.37
N GLY A 50 12.74 -1.61 10.67
CA GLY A 50 12.51 -3.02 10.98
C GLY A 50 11.62 -3.25 12.19
N ALA A 51 10.96 -2.26 12.79
CA ALA A 51 10.10 -2.44 13.96
C ALA A 51 8.63 -2.72 13.58
N TRP A 52 8.38 -3.82 12.90
CA TRP A 52 7.03 -4.31 12.54
C TRP A 52 6.93 -5.84 12.65
N LYS A 53 5.70 -6.37 12.65
CA LYS A 53 5.42 -7.82 12.72
C LYS A 53 4.85 -8.37 11.42
N THR A 54 3.77 -7.76 10.94
CA THR A 54 3.14 -8.06 9.64
C THR A 54 3.07 -6.78 8.84
N ALA A 55 3.41 -6.85 7.56
CA ALA A 55 3.30 -5.74 6.62
C ALA A 55 2.58 -6.20 5.36
N CYS A 56 1.75 -5.34 4.80
CA CYS A 56 0.93 -5.59 3.64
C CYS A 56 1.09 -4.45 2.64
N LEU A 57 1.12 -4.78 1.36
CA LEU A 57 1.11 -3.81 0.27
C LEU A 57 -0.23 -3.87 -0.45
N PHE A 58 -0.83 -2.70 -0.65
CA PHE A 58 -2.16 -2.51 -1.21
C PHE A 58 -2.09 -1.56 -2.39
N ALA A 59 -2.51 -2.00 -3.58
CA ALA A 59 -2.58 -1.17 -4.77
C ALA A 59 -3.99 -0.64 -5.03
N GLY A 60 -4.16 0.06 -6.16
CA GLY A 60 -5.43 0.67 -6.52
C GLY A 60 -6.61 -0.28 -6.43
N TYR A 61 -7.75 0.27 -6.03
CA TYR A 61 -9.02 -0.43 -5.81
C TYR A 61 -8.98 -1.50 -4.70
N THR A 62 -8.27 -1.20 -3.60
CA THR A 62 -8.22 -2.06 -2.40
C THR A 62 -8.65 -1.33 -1.12
N HIS A 63 -8.87 -2.10 -0.05
CA HIS A 63 -9.42 -1.65 1.23
C HIS A 63 -8.48 -1.99 2.41
N PRO A 64 -7.41 -1.20 2.63
CA PRO A 64 -6.35 -1.54 3.59
C PRO A 64 -6.85 -1.70 5.04
N ILE A 65 -7.76 -0.82 5.48
CA ILE A 65 -8.29 -0.85 6.85
C ILE A 65 -9.06 -2.15 7.10
N GLU A 66 -9.99 -2.48 6.21
CA GLU A 66 -10.83 -3.68 6.31
C GLU A 66 -9.97 -4.96 6.30
N GLU A 67 -8.93 -5.00 5.46
CA GLU A 67 -7.99 -6.12 5.42
C GLU A 67 -7.22 -6.26 6.73
N MET A 68 -6.61 -5.17 7.21
CA MET A 68 -5.81 -5.20 8.43
C MET A 68 -6.65 -5.59 9.64
N GLU A 69 -7.90 -5.15 9.72
CA GLU A 69 -8.85 -5.57 10.76
C GLU A 69 -9.24 -7.03 10.66
N ARG A 70 -9.42 -7.56 9.44
CA ARG A 70 -9.65 -9.00 9.23
C ARG A 70 -8.46 -9.85 9.68
N LEU A 71 -7.24 -9.31 9.55
CA LEU A 71 -6.00 -9.91 10.06
C LEU A 71 -5.82 -9.72 11.59
N GLY A 72 -6.81 -9.12 12.28
CA GLY A 72 -6.80 -8.93 13.72
C GLY A 72 -6.03 -7.70 14.21
N ALA A 73 -5.56 -6.84 13.30
CA ALA A 73 -4.95 -5.58 13.66
C ALA A 73 -6.00 -4.53 14.04
N ARG A 74 -5.57 -3.50 14.78
CA ARG A 74 -6.44 -2.38 15.16
C ARG A 74 -6.00 -1.12 14.44
N ALA A 75 -6.84 -0.61 13.54
CA ALA A 75 -6.70 0.73 12.98
C ALA A 75 -7.32 1.77 13.94
N ASP A 76 -6.68 2.93 14.07
CA ASP A 76 -7.23 4.01 14.87
C ASP A 76 -8.30 4.80 14.09
N GLN A 77 -9.09 5.61 14.80
CA GLN A 77 -10.13 6.40 14.16
C GLN A 77 -9.57 7.48 13.24
N ALA A 78 -8.34 7.97 13.48
CA ALA A 78 -7.72 8.98 12.66
C ALA A 78 -7.36 8.42 11.27
N ASP A 79 -6.84 7.19 11.21
CA ASP A 79 -6.57 6.45 9.98
C ASP A 79 -7.86 6.08 9.25
N ARG A 80 -8.91 5.68 9.99
CA ARG A 80 -10.25 5.49 9.40
C ARG A 80 -10.78 6.77 8.76
N ASP A 81 -10.63 7.89 9.44
CA ASP A 81 -11.05 9.17 8.92
C ASP A 81 -10.19 9.60 7.72
N ARG A 82 -8.88 9.35 7.78
CA ARG A 82 -7.90 9.75 6.77
C ARG A 82 -8.02 8.93 5.47
N LEU A 83 -8.08 7.61 5.58
CA LEU A 83 -8.18 6.68 4.44
C LEU A 83 -9.64 6.42 4.02
N GLY A 84 -10.58 6.48 4.97
CA GLY A 84 -12.00 6.19 4.74
C GLY A 84 -12.84 7.38 4.30
N LYS A 85 -12.44 8.64 4.61
CA LYS A 85 -13.12 9.83 4.05
C LYS A 85 -12.55 10.19 2.69
N ALA A 86 -12.76 9.32 1.72
CA ALA A 86 -12.73 9.73 0.33
C ALA A 86 -13.90 10.71 0.06
N ARG A 87 -13.69 12.01 0.24
CA ARG A 87 -14.67 13.03 -0.18
C ARG A 87 -14.63 13.14 -1.71
N GLY A 88 -15.50 12.40 -2.42
CA GLY A 88 -15.63 12.44 -3.88
C GLY A 88 -16.14 11.14 -4.52
N PHE A 89 -16.00 11.01 -5.84
CA PHE A 89 -16.41 9.84 -6.65
C PHE A 89 -15.38 8.69 -6.63
N ARG A 90 -14.70 8.48 -5.50
CA ARG A 90 -13.70 7.43 -5.38
C ARG A 90 -14.36 6.06 -5.31
N ALA A 91 -13.82 5.10 -6.03
CA ALA A 91 -14.33 3.73 -6.05
C ALA A 91 -13.83 2.91 -4.85
N ALA A 92 -12.67 3.28 -4.30
CA ALA A 92 -12.04 2.60 -3.15
C ALA A 92 -11.18 3.56 -2.30
N PRO A 93 -10.79 3.15 -1.08
CA PRO A 93 -9.84 3.91 -0.25
C PRO A 93 -8.48 4.16 -0.92
N VAL A 94 -7.97 3.18 -1.68
CA VAL A 94 -6.78 3.31 -2.52
C VAL A 94 -7.22 3.46 -3.96
N GLU A 95 -6.90 4.59 -4.59
CA GLU A 95 -7.29 4.84 -5.99
C GLU A 95 -6.35 4.16 -6.98
N GLU A 96 -6.79 4.09 -8.24
CA GLU A 96 -6.16 3.36 -9.36
C GLU A 96 -4.62 3.44 -9.40
N THR A 97 -4.08 4.62 -9.10
CA THR A 97 -2.65 4.93 -9.21
C THR A 97 -1.96 5.09 -7.87
N GLU A 98 -2.61 4.73 -6.76
CA GLU A 98 -2.09 4.90 -5.41
C GLU A 98 -1.64 3.56 -4.81
N LEU A 99 -0.84 3.65 -3.74
CA LEU A 99 -0.44 2.50 -2.94
C LEU A 99 -0.58 2.81 -1.46
N VAL A 100 -0.84 1.78 -0.68
CA VAL A 100 -0.71 1.83 0.78
C VAL A 100 0.20 0.70 1.24
N ILE A 101 1.21 1.03 2.04
CA ILE A 101 1.85 0.03 2.92
C ILE A 101 1.11 0.11 4.25
N ALA A 102 0.52 -1.00 4.70
CA ALA A 102 0.02 -1.11 6.06
C ALA A 102 0.89 -2.09 6.85
N PHE A 103 1.19 -1.79 8.11
CA PHE A 103 1.96 -2.69 8.95
C PHE A 103 1.50 -2.67 10.40
N THR A 104 1.75 -3.76 11.12
CA THR A 104 1.49 -3.87 12.55
C THR A 104 2.75 -3.67 13.36
N ASN A 105 2.65 -2.91 14.44
CA ASN A 105 3.67 -2.90 15.50
C ASN A 105 3.48 -4.09 16.45
N GLU A 106 4.36 -4.22 17.45
CA GLU A 106 4.30 -5.31 18.45
C GLU A 106 2.99 -5.36 19.24
N ALA A 107 2.34 -4.21 19.43
CA ALA A 107 1.05 -4.10 20.12
C ALA A 107 -0.16 -4.47 19.23
N GLY A 108 0.06 -4.90 17.98
CA GLY A 108 -0.99 -5.25 17.03
C GLY A 108 -1.76 -4.03 16.48
N ARG A 109 -1.21 -2.82 16.63
CA ARG A 109 -1.80 -1.61 16.03
C ARG A 109 -1.33 -1.50 14.59
N ALA A 110 -2.29 -1.29 13.68
CA ALA A 110 -1.99 -1.01 12.29
C ALA A 110 -1.52 0.43 12.12
N HIS A 111 -0.58 0.63 11.21
CA HIS A 111 -0.08 1.91 10.73
C HIS A 111 -0.15 1.87 9.21
N PHE A 112 -0.44 3.00 8.57
CA PHE A 112 -0.66 3.07 7.13
C PHE A 112 0.16 4.21 6.52
N LEU A 113 0.96 3.89 5.51
CA LEU A 113 1.67 4.86 4.68
C LEU A 113 1.00 4.89 3.31
N HIS A 114 0.39 6.03 2.98
CA HIS A 114 -0.36 6.24 1.75
C HIS A 114 0.48 7.04 0.76
N PHE A 115 0.74 6.41 -0.39
CA PHE A 115 1.58 6.90 -1.47
C PHE A 115 0.73 7.38 -2.64
N GLN A 116 1.14 8.51 -3.22
CA GLN A 116 0.45 9.10 -4.37
C GLN A 116 0.62 8.31 -5.67
N SER A 117 1.72 7.56 -5.78
CA SER A 117 2.10 6.90 -7.03
C SER A 117 2.29 5.41 -6.80
N GLY A 118 1.66 4.64 -7.67
CA GLY A 118 1.61 3.20 -7.68
C GLY A 118 2.62 2.58 -8.64
N MET A 119 2.52 1.27 -8.83
CA MET A 119 3.38 0.50 -9.74
C MET A 119 2.70 0.22 -11.09
N GLY A 120 1.99 1.22 -11.62
CA GLY A 120 1.25 1.11 -12.88
C GLY A 120 -0.05 0.31 -12.80
N GLN A 121 -0.82 0.32 -13.90
CA GLN A 121 -2.14 -0.32 -13.97
C GLN A 121 -2.07 -1.85 -13.82
N GLN A 122 -0.94 -2.48 -14.11
CA GLN A 122 -0.79 -3.93 -14.01
C GLN A 122 -0.87 -4.44 -12.57
N THR A 123 -0.72 -3.55 -11.58
CA THR A 123 -0.76 -3.90 -10.16
C THR A 123 -2.09 -3.56 -9.50
N GLN A 124 -3.11 -3.13 -10.26
CA GLN A 124 -4.45 -2.90 -9.70
C GLN A 124 -4.96 -4.14 -8.97
N HIS A 125 -5.64 -3.91 -7.84
CA HIS A 125 -6.13 -4.95 -6.93
C HIS A 125 -5.03 -5.82 -6.28
N TYR A 126 -3.75 -5.47 -6.43
CA TYR A 126 -2.67 -6.16 -5.73
C TYR A 126 -2.83 -5.96 -4.22
N LEU A 127 -2.84 -7.09 -3.51
CA LEU A 127 -2.86 -7.16 -2.07
C LEU A 127 -2.05 -8.38 -1.65
N GLU A 128 -0.96 -8.14 -0.95
CA GLU A 128 -0.19 -9.22 -0.35
C GLU A 128 0.41 -8.80 0.98
N CYS A 129 0.45 -9.75 1.90
CA CYS A 129 0.97 -9.58 3.24
C CYS A 129 2.11 -10.54 3.52
N VAL A 130 3.08 -10.03 4.25
CA VAL A 130 4.28 -10.73 4.72
C VAL A 130 4.36 -10.54 6.24
N THR A 131 4.68 -11.63 6.95
CA THR A 131 4.91 -11.62 8.40
C THR A 131 6.33 -12.07 8.65
N LYS A 132 6.99 -11.49 9.65
CA LYS A 132 8.35 -11.91 9.99
C LYS A 132 8.43 -13.41 10.33
N PRO A 133 9.52 -14.09 9.95
CA PRO A 133 10.81 -13.53 9.51
C PRO A 133 10.86 -13.12 8.03
N GLU A 134 9.87 -13.45 7.21
CA GLU A 134 9.83 -13.01 5.83
C GLU A 134 9.69 -11.47 5.74
N THR A 135 10.32 -10.87 4.72
CA THR A 135 10.24 -9.40 4.49
C THR A 135 9.96 -9.02 3.03
N ARG A 136 9.98 -10.00 2.12
CA ARG A 136 9.92 -9.75 0.67
C ARG A 136 8.57 -10.12 0.10
N LEU A 137 8.09 -9.28 -0.81
CA LEU A 137 6.90 -9.51 -1.62
C LEU A 137 7.31 -9.64 -3.08
N ALA A 138 6.80 -10.66 -3.78
CA ALA A 138 6.90 -10.76 -5.23
C ALA A 138 5.65 -10.15 -5.87
N VAL A 139 5.77 -8.93 -6.36
CA VAL A 139 4.70 -8.24 -7.05
C VAL A 139 4.74 -8.64 -8.51
N SER A 140 3.66 -9.18 -9.05
CA SER A 140 3.56 -9.56 -10.46
C SER A 140 2.27 -9.01 -11.06
N GLU A 141 2.26 -8.85 -12.38
CA GLU A 141 1.08 -8.42 -13.15
C GLU A 141 -0.13 -9.36 -12.99
N LYS A 142 0.10 -10.59 -12.53
CA LYS A 142 -0.93 -11.63 -12.36
C LYS A 142 -1.32 -11.88 -10.91
N SER A 143 -0.74 -11.14 -9.97
CA SER A 143 -1.06 -11.24 -8.54
C SER A 143 -2.42 -10.60 -8.26
N VAL A 144 -3.48 -11.23 -8.76
CA VAL A 144 -4.87 -10.88 -8.48
C VAL A 144 -5.30 -11.70 -7.26
N LEU A 145 -5.72 -10.99 -6.20
CA LEU A 145 -6.46 -11.50 -5.04
C LEU A 145 -6.00 -12.86 -4.50
N GLY A 146 -5.08 -12.83 -3.52
CA GLY A 146 -4.91 -13.93 -2.57
C GLY A 146 -4.05 -15.11 -3.00
N ARG A 147 -3.35 -15.06 -4.14
CA ARG A 147 -2.29 -16.02 -4.47
C ARG A 147 -0.92 -15.38 -4.34
N ARG A 148 -0.12 -15.88 -3.40
CA ARG A 148 1.30 -15.51 -3.30
C ARG A 148 2.01 -15.87 -4.61
N THR A 149 2.72 -14.91 -5.18
CA THR A 149 3.67 -15.24 -6.25
C THR A 149 4.90 -15.86 -5.61
N PRO A 150 5.35 -17.06 -6.03
CA PRO A 150 6.58 -17.65 -5.52
C PRO A 150 7.76 -16.72 -5.80
N ILE A 151 8.57 -16.44 -4.77
CA ILE A 151 9.85 -15.75 -4.96
C ILE A 151 10.81 -16.78 -5.58
N PRO A 152 11.34 -16.56 -6.79
CA PRO A 152 12.34 -17.46 -7.37
C PRO A 152 13.61 -17.46 -6.51
N GLN A 153 14.22 -18.64 -6.33
CA GLN A 153 15.50 -18.78 -5.62
C GLN A 153 16.69 -18.31 -6.45
#